data_AF-A0A914JUM0-F1
#
_entry.id   AF-A0A914JUM0-F1
#
_cell.length_a   1.000
_cell.length_b   1.000
_cell.length_c   1.000
_cell.angle_alpha   90.00
_cell.angle_beta   90.00
_cell.angle_gamma   90.00
#
_symmetry.space_group_name_H-M   'P 1'
#
loop_
_entity.id
_entity.type
_entity.pdbx_description
1 polymer ?
#
loop_
_entity_poly.entity_id
_entity_poly.type
_entity_poly.pdbx_seq_one_letter_code
_entity_poly.pdbx_strand_id
1 'polypeptide(L)'
;MLVPLDKAAQAVNLFDQEVNIYPIWLCPFNLPSSPGMVRQRSGRNILYLDIGVYGNCELETYNPKETTRKLEAFVRSVQGVQMLYADTYMTPAEFWEMFDSSLYDWLRTKYGCKEAFPNVYDKVCKNARY
;
A
#
# COMPACT_ATOMS: atom_id res chain seq x y z
N MET A 1 3.73 -5.14 -0.32
CA MET A 1 3.94 -3.71 -0.62
C MET A 1 4.41 -3.62 -2.05
N LEU A 2 3.69 -2.90 -2.92
CA LEU A 2 4.09 -2.70 -4.31
C LEU A 2 5.06 -1.53 -4.42
N VAL A 3 6.22 -1.76 -5.01
CA VAL A 3 7.19 -0.71 -5.35
C VAL A 3 7.58 -0.78 -6.84
N PRO A 4 7.87 0.34 -7.51
CA PRO A 4 8.39 0.28 -8.88
C PRO A 4 9.64 -0.61 -8.94
N LEU A 5 9.79 -1.39 -10.02
CA LEU A 5 10.85 -2.39 -10.12
C LEU A 5 12.26 -1.78 -9.93
N ASP A 6 12.48 -0.56 -10.41
CA ASP A 6 13.74 0.19 -10.26
C ASP A 6 14.04 0.61 -8.81
N LYS A 7 13.08 0.41 -7.89
CA LYS A 7 13.19 0.69 -6.44
C LYS A 7 13.18 -0.59 -5.60
N ALA A 8 13.08 -1.76 -6.22
CA ALA A 8 12.99 -3.05 -5.54
C ALA A 8 14.16 -3.32 -4.57
N ALA A 9 15.40 -3.06 -5.00
CA ALA A 9 16.58 -3.28 -4.15
C ALA A 9 16.56 -2.41 -2.88
N GLN A 10 16.14 -1.15 -3.00
CA GLN A 10 16.00 -0.24 -1.85
C GLN A 10 14.92 -0.74 -0.89
N ALA A 11 13.81 -1.23 -1.43
CA ALA A 11 12.72 -1.78 -0.64
C ALA A 11 13.16 -3.05 0.10
N VAL A 12 13.81 -4.01 -0.57
CA VAL A 12 14.30 -5.24 0.09
C VAL A 12 15.27 -4.92 1.22
N ASN A 13 16.21 -3.99 1.02
CA ASN A 13 17.14 -3.57 2.06
C ASN A 13 16.41 -2.96 3.27
N LEU A 14 15.36 -2.17 3.04
CA LEU A 14 14.56 -1.61 4.12
C LEU A 14 13.82 -2.70 4.91
N PHE A 15 13.25 -3.70 4.23
CA PHE A 15 12.60 -4.83 4.90
C PHE A 15 13.62 -5.66 5.70
N ASP A 16 14.81 -5.91 5.16
CA ASP A 16 15.87 -6.59 5.91
C ASP A 16 16.24 -5.86 7.20
N GLN A 17 16.40 -4.53 7.12
CA GLN A 17 16.78 -3.69 8.27
C GLN A 17 15.68 -3.54 9.32
N GLU A 18 14.43 -3.36 8.90
CA GLU A 18 13.34 -2.98 9.81
C GLU A 18 12.57 -4.18 10.38
N VAL A 19 12.55 -5.31 9.67
CA VAL A 19 11.81 -6.51 10.11
C VAL A 19 12.65 -7.78 10.12
N ASN A 20 13.67 -7.90 9.27
CA ASN A 20 14.55 -9.08 9.20
C ASN A 20 13.79 -10.43 9.13
N ILE A 21 12.60 -10.45 8.53
CA ILE A 21 11.76 -11.65 8.39
C ILE A 21 12.07 -12.32 7.05
N TYR A 22 12.29 -13.63 7.11
CA TYR A 22 12.52 -14.48 5.96
C TYR A 22 11.63 -15.73 6.00
N PRO A 23 11.21 -16.27 4.83
CA PRO A 23 11.53 -15.80 3.47
C PRO A 23 10.76 -14.54 3.04
N ILE A 24 11.32 -13.79 2.08
CA ILE A 24 10.67 -12.62 1.46
C ILE A 24 9.88 -13.08 0.22
N TRP A 25 8.59 -12.73 0.17
CA TRP A 25 7.73 -12.90 -1.00
C TRP A 25 8.01 -11.81 -2.02
N LEU A 26 8.27 -12.21 -3.28
CA LEU A 26 8.50 -11.31 -4.41
C LEU A 26 7.59 -11.71 -5.58
N CYS A 27 6.67 -10.83 -5.98
CA CYS A 27 5.73 -11.09 -7.07
C CYS A 27 5.66 -9.90 -8.05
N PRO A 28 6.07 -10.06 -9.32
CA PRO A 28 5.93 -9.01 -10.32
C PRO A 28 4.46 -8.66 -10.59
N PHE A 29 4.15 -7.37 -10.68
CA PHE A 29 2.82 -6.86 -10.99
C PHE A 29 2.90 -5.79 -12.09
N ASN A 30 2.19 -6.01 -13.19
CA ASN A 30 2.10 -5.02 -14.26
C ASN A 30 0.86 -4.15 -14.06
N LEU A 31 1.05 -2.88 -13.67
CA LEU A 31 -0.03 -1.90 -13.59
C LEU A 31 -0.29 -1.34 -14.99
N PRO A 32 -1.49 -1.52 -15.57
CA PRO A 32 -1.82 -0.96 -16.88
C PRO A 32 -1.90 0.58 -16.86
N SER A 33 -1.77 1.20 -18.02
CA SER A 33 -1.93 2.65 -18.20
C SER A 33 -3.37 3.17 -18.04
N SER A 34 -4.35 2.28 -17.94
CA SER A 34 -5.77 2.63 -17.80
C SER A 34 -6.11 3.18 -16.41
N PRO A 35 -7.13 4.07 -16.30
CA PRO A 35 -7.65 4.50 -15.00
C PRO A 35 -8.12 3.32 -14.13
N GLY A 36 -7.91 3.44 -12.83
CA GLY A 36 -8.30 2.44 -11.84
C GLY A 36 -8.12 2.97 -10.42
N MET A 37 -8.22 2.07 -9.43
CA MET A 37 -8.07 2.46 -8.02
C MET A 37 -6.62 2.87 -7.70
N VAL A 38 -5.64 2.12 -8.18
CA VAL A 38 -4.23 2.50 -8.06
C VAL A 38 -3.96 3.73 -8.92
N ARG A 39 -3.36 4.76 -8.33
CA ARG A 39 -3.11 6.02 -9.02
C ARG A 39 -2.08 5.83 -10.14
N GLN A 40 -2.54 6.01 -11.37
CA GLN A 40 -1.66 6.05 -12.54
C GLN A 40 -1.00 7.43 -12.66
N ARG A 41 0.32 7.47 -12.82
CA ARG A 41 1.13 8.71 -12.86
C ARG A 41 1.88 8.94 -14.16
N SER A 42 2.05 7.91 -14.98
CA SER A 42 2.92 7.93 -16.16
C SER A 42 2.17 7.82 -17.49
N GLY A 43 0.88 7.44 -17.47
CA GLY A 43 0.12 7.11 -18.67
C GLY A 43 0.68 5.89 -19.44
N ARG A 44 1.60 5.13 -18.83
CA ARG A 44 2.22 3.92 -19.37
C ARG A 44 2.03 2.77 -18.39
N ASN A 45 2.30 1.56 -18.87
CA ASN A 45 2.37 0.41 -17.99
C ASN A 45 3.57 0.57 -17.04
N ILE A 46 3.35 0.34 -15.75
CA ILE A 46 4.39 0.40 -14.74
C ILE A 46 4.57 -1.01 -14.18
N LEU A 47 5.81 -1.52 -14.22
CA LEU A 47 6.15 -2.79 -13.60
C LEU A 47 6.52 -2.55 -12.14
N TYR A 48 5.67 -3.05 -11.25
CA TYR A 48 5.89 -3.10 -9.81
C TYR A 48 6.42 -4.47 -9.40
N LEU A 49 7.05 -4.51 -8.24
CA LEU A 49 7.33 -5.73 -7.49
C LEU A 49 6.56 -5.67 -6.17
N ASP A 50 5.71 -6.66 -5.91
CA ASP A 50 5.10 -6.86 -4.61
C ASP A 50 6.08 -7.55 -3.68
N ILE A 51 6.39 -6.89 -2.57
CA ILE A 51 7.31 -7.35 -1.53
C ILE A 51 6.51 -7.59 -0.27
N GLY A 52 6.48 -8.85 0.19
CA GLY A 52 5.77 -9.27 1.38
C GLY A 52 6.66 -10.06 2.32
N VAL A 53 6.44 -9.92 3.62
CA VAL A 53 7.04 -10.79 4.63
C VAL A 53 5.93 -11.32 5.53
N TYR A 54 6.09 -12.56 5.99
CA TYR A 54 5.10 -13.25 6.81
C TYR A 54 5.84 -13.96 7.95
N GLY A 55 5.60 -13.51 9.18
CA GLY A 55 6.28 -14.07 10.35
C GLY A 55 6.28 -13.11 11.52
N ASN A 56 6.92 -13.53 12.61
CA ASN A 56 7.17 -12.68 13.76
C ASN A 56 8.55 -12.04 13.62
N CYS A 57 8.64 -10.74 13.87
CA CYS A 57 9.92 -10.05 13.93
C CYS A 57 10.56 -10.27 15.30
N GLU A 58 11.83 -10.70 15.32
CA GLU A 58 12.60 -10.98 16.54
C GLU A 58 13.53 -9.82 16.95
N LEU A 59 13.59 -8.74 16.15
CA LEU A 59 14.40 -7.56 16.46
C LEU A 59 13.89 -6.87 17.72
N GLU A 60 14.78 -6.58 18.67
CA GLU A 60 14.44 -5.87 19.91
C GLU A 60 13.88 -4.45 19.66
N THR A 61 14.32 -3.82 18.57
CA THR A 61 13.88 -2.49 18.15
C THR A 61 12.52 -2.49 17.45
N TYR A 62 11.91 -3.65 17.24
CA TYR A 62 10.68 -3.77 16.47
C TYR A 62 9.47 -3.25 17.23
N ASN A 63 8.86 -2.19 16.68
CA ASN A 63 7.54 -1.75 17.05
C ASN A 63 6.61 -1.91 15.83
N PRO A 64 5.53 -2.73 15.89
CA PRO A 64 4.69 -2.99 14.73
C PRO A 64 4.13 -1.73 14.07
N LYS A 65 3.69 -0.75 14.88
CA LYS A 65 3.08 0.48 14.37
C LYS A 65 4.13 1.40 13.75
N GLU A 66 5.23 1.66 14.45
CA GLU A 66 6.28 2.55 13.95
C GLU A 66 6.98 1.97 12.71
N THR A 67 7.25 0.66 12.72
CA THR A 67 7.83 -0.07 11.59
C THR A 67 6.92 -0.01 10.39
N THR A 68 5.62 -0.31 10.55
CA THR A 68 4.66 -0.23 9.44
C THR A 68 4.56 1.20 8.91
N ARG A 69 4.54 2.21 9.79
CA ARG A 69 4.55 3.63 9.41
C ARG A 69 5.79 4.03 8.59
N LYS A 70 6.98 3.50 8.92
CA LYS A 70 8.21 3.73 8.14
C LYS A 70 8.11 3.07 6.76
N LEU A 71 7.67 1.81 6.69
CA LEU A 71 7.49 1.10 5.42
C LEU A 71 6.46 1.82 4.53
N GLU A 72 5.33 2.23 5.11
CA GLU A 72 4.30 3.04 4.47
C GLU A 72 4.86 4.33 3.88
N ALA A 73 5.64 5.09 4.66
CA ALA A 73 6.25 6.33 4.23
C ALA A 73 7.23 6.12 3.07
N PHE A 74 8.07 5.08 3.16
CA PHE A 74 8.98 4.71 2.08
C PHE A 74 8.21 4.36 0.80
N VAL A 75 7.20 3.49 0.88
CA VAL A 75 6.39 3.08 -0.27
C VAL A 75 5.76 4.29 -0.95
N ARG A 76 5.20 5.24 -0.20
CA ARG A 76 4.67 6.49 -0.79
C ARG A 76 5.77 7.33 -1.45
N SER A 77 6.94 7.46 -0.83
CA SER A 77 8.06 8.26 -1.35
C SER A 77 8.55 7.78 -2.72
N VAL A 78 8.43 6.47 -3.00
CA VAL A 78 8.81 5.86 -4.28
C VAL A 78 7.64 5.68 -5.24
N GLN A 79 6.49 6.33 -4.98
CA GLN A 79 5.25 6.17 -5.78
C GLN A 79 4.77 4.71 -5.85
N GLY A 80 5.03 3.96 -4.78
CA GLY A 80 4.52 2.64 -4.52
C GLY A 80 3.08 2.64 -4.00
N VAL A 81 2.58 1.44 -3.75
CA VAL A 81 1.23 1.21 -3.21
C VAL A 81 1.27 0.15 -2.12
N GLN A 82 0.62 0.43 -0.99
CA GLN A 82 0.36 -0.60 0.01
C GLN A 82 -0.80 -1.49 -0.43
N MET A 83 -0.58 -2.80 -0.36
CA MET A 83 -1.65 -3.77 -0.55
C MET A 83 -2.54 -3.82 0.69
N LEU A 84 -3.85 -3.68 0.48
CA LEU A 84 -4.83 -3.40 1.54
C LEU A 84 -5.23 -4.61 2.39
N TYR A 85 -4.49 -5.72 2.30
CA TYR A 85 -4.65 -6.86 3.20
C TYR A 85 -3.86 -6.69 4.50
N ALA A 86 -2.84 -5.82 4.51
CA ALA A 86 -2.02 -5.53 5.67
C ALA A 86 -2.63 -4.43 6.55
N ASP A 87 -2.22 -4.39 7.82
CA ASP A 87 -2.55 -3.28 8.71
C ASP A 87 -2.14 -1.94 8.10
N THR A 88 -3.05 -0.97 8.13
CA THR A 88 -2.83 0.37 7.59
C THR A 88 -2.91 1.41 8.71
N TYR A 89 -1.83 2.15 8.88
CA TYR A 89 -1.67 3.24 9.85
C TYR A 89 -1.58 4.61 9.20
N MET A 90 -1.80 4.69 7.88
CA MET A 90 -1.91 5.93 7.12
C MET A 90 -3.09 6.80 7.52
N THR A 91 -2.88 8.11 7.41
CA THR A 91 -3.97 9.09 7.40
C THR A 91 -4.77 9.00 6.09
N PRO A 92 -5.99 9.58 6.01
CA PRO A 92 -6.75 9.58 4.76
C PRO A 92 -5.98 10.26 3.62
N ALA A 93 -5.29 11.37 3.90
CA ALA A 93 -4.50 12.09 2.91
C ALA A 93 -3.38 11.21 2.33
N GLU A 94 -2.60 10.56 3.20
CA GLU A 94 -1.52 9.65 2.79
C GLU A 94 -2.03 8.45 1.99
N PHE A 95 -3.20 7.91 2.35
CA PHE A 95 -3.82 6.82 1.62
C PHE A 95 -4.16 7.24 0.18
N TRP A 96 -4.80 8.40 0.01
CA TRP A 96 -5.22 8.90 -1.30
C TRP A 96 -4.07 9.46 -2.16
N GLU A 97 -2.85 9.53 -1.65
CA GLU A 97 -1.66 9.74 -2.48
C GLU A 97 -1.37 8.53 -3.38
N MET A 98 -1.62 7.31 -2.90
CA MET A 98 -1.37 6.07 -3.63
C MET A 98 -2.53 5.68 -4.56
N PHE A 99 -3.75 6.09 -4.21
CA PHE A 99 -4.97 5.72 -4.92
C PHE A 99 -5.66 6.92 -5.56
N ASP A 100 -6.43 6.69 -6.61
CA ASP A 100 -7.29 7.71 -7.22
C ASP A 100 -8.76 7.47 -6.82
N SER A 101 -9.31 8.37 -6.00
CA SER A 101 -10.69 8.24 -5.51
C SER A 101 -11.74 8.59 -6.57
N SER A 102 -11.36 9.24 -7.67
CA SER A 102 -12.32 9.87 -8.60
C SER A 102 -13.32 8.88 -9.18
N LEU A 103 -12.82 7.77 -9.74
CA LEU A 103 -13.68 6.72 -10.29
C LEU A 103 -14.45 5.98 -9.19
N TYR A 104 -13.81 5.76 -8.04
CA TYR A 104 -14.38 5.09 -6.89
C TYR A 104 -15.58 5.85 -6.30
N ASP A 105 -15.43 7.16 -6.06
CA ASP A 105 -16.47 8.03 -5.50
C ASP A 105 -17.63 8.23 -6.48
N TRP A 106 -17.33 8.30 -7.78
CA TRP A 106 -18.35 8.35 -8.83
C TRP A 106 -19.21 7.07 -8.84
N LEU A 107 -18.59 5.88 -8.81
CA LEU A 107 -19.29 4.60 -8.76
C LEU A 107 -20.15 4.48 -7.50
N ARG A 108 -19.62 4.91 -6.34
CA ARG A 108 -20.36 4.90 -5.08
C ARG A 108 -21.60 5.78 -5.11
N THR A 109 -21.52 6.93 -5.77
CA THR A 109 -22.67 7.82 -5.93
C THR A 109 -23.68 7.21 -6.91
N LYS A 110 -23.22 6.74 -8.08
CA LYS A 110 -24.05 6.16 -9.13
C LYS A 110 -24.90 4.99 -8.64
N TYR A 111 -24.33 4.12 -7.80
CA TYR A 111 -24.99 2.90 -7.33
C TYR A 111 -25.50 2.99 -5.88
N GLY A 112 -25.54 4.19 -5.28
CA GLY A 112 -26.07 4.37 -3.93
C GLY A 112 -25.27 3.68 -2.82
N CYS A 113 -23.96 3.47 -3.02
CA CYS A 113 -23.12 2.72 -2.08
C CYS A 113 -22.70 3.52 -0.83
N LYS A 114 -22.93 4.83 -0.80
CA LYS A 114 -22.45 5.69 0.30
C LYS A 114 -23.02 5.29 1.66
N GLU A 115 -24.31 4.96 1.70
CA GLU A 115 -25.00 4.50 2.91
C GLU A 115 -24.86 2.99 3.13
N ALA A 116 -24.71 2.22 2.05
CA ALA A 116 -24.71 0.76 2.11
C ALA A 116 -23.36 0.16 2.54
N PHE A 117 -22.24 0.83 2.23
CA PHE A 117 -20.90 0.30 2.48
C PHE A 117 -19.95 1.37 3.00
N PRO A 118 -19.05 1.04 3.94
CA PRO A 118 -18.03 1.98 4.41
C PRO A 118 -17.12 2.43 3.27
N ASN A 119 -16.36 3.51 3.47
CA ASN A 119 -15.29 3.85 2.54
C ASN A 119 -14.24 2.73 2.56
N VAL A 120 -13.46 2.57 1.48
CA VAL A 120 -12.36 1.60 1.45
C VAL A 120 -11.28 1.97 2.46
N TYR A 121 -10.97 3.26 2.61
CA TYR A 121 -10.13 3.76 3.70
C TYR A 121 -10.74 3.38 5.06
N ASP A 122 -12.04 3.67 5.18
CA ASP A 122 -13.00 3.20 6.20
C ASP A 122 -12.69 1.81 6.72
N LYS A 123 -12.69 0.92 5.73
CA LYS A 123 -12.60 -0.51 5.89
C LYS A 123 -11.19 -0.95 6.23
N VAL A 124 -10.12 -0.30 5.82
CA VAL A 124 -8.75 -0.89 5.89
C VAL A 124 -7.87 -0.23 6.96
N CYS A 125 -8.19 0.99 7.36
CA CYS A 125 -7.44 1.70 8.38
C CYS A 125 -7.95 1.38 9.78
N LYS A 126 -7.03 0.96 10.66
CA LYS A 126 -7.36 0.58 12.05
C LYS A 126 -8.05 1.71 12.82
N ASN A 127 -7.57 2.95 12.64
CA ASN A 127 -8.11 4.14 13.31
C ASN A 127 -9.52 4.53 12.87
N ALA A 128 -10.05 3.94 11.80
CA ALA A 128 -11.39 4.24 11.32
C ALA A 128 -12.39 3.11 11.61
N ARG A 129 -11.91 2.01 12.21
CA ARG A 129 -12.75 0.88 12.66
C ARG A 129 -13.19 1.00 14.13
N TYR A 130 -12.58 1.89 14.92
CA TYR A 130 -12.83 2.06 16.36
C TYR A 130 -12.77 3.52 16.77
#